data_AF-A0A6G9Z0B2-F1
#
_entry.id   AF-A0A6G9Z0B2-F1
#
_cell.length_a   1.000
_cell.length_b   1.000
_cell.length_c   1.000
_cell.angle_alpha   90.00
_cell.angle_beta   90.00
_cell.angle_gamma   90.00
#
_symmetry.space_group_name_H-M   'P 1'
#
loop_
_entity.id
_entity.type
_entity.pdbx_description
1 polymer ?
#
loop_
_entity_poly.entity_id
_entity_poly.type
_entity_poly.pdbx_seq_one_letter_code
_entity_poly.pdbx_strand_id
1 'polypeptide(L)'
;MALTTAIGRWTTRRIHKGALLLDEAVAEHALGHRPEAERAFAYAEYALLELGERCVDGTLTSRVTAAVTQALADAEQIGLGRAVTALRHRLAETTPVGDGDLAAMLGGWADAAAVREVPISGTGSAAPEIAYAHLDLTVLPPRILAWQSARDRELRIVHDQAAEVFRLSAPLAADVDPYCREAQQLLAYCADNRTGVPLAVTAAHVTTGSAVADLPAQGNSLRALHFGLFDTDTDLPALRCDPVGRALVEVDRNMVEAWNHHRAALATLVALPDNPDATAAALAHIRSEELLLVAEASASTARSRLAELLDGSPNEESEIWPRNTIAARLISVDRYRARLPAALEPTGDAPMLVELIPPDPDEDW
;
A
#
# COMPACT_ATOMS: atom_id res chain seq x y z
N MET A 1 -16.87 0.24 3.25
CA MET A 1 -16.10 0.76 4.40
C MET A 1 -14.84 -0.04 4.70
N ALA A 2 -14.90 -1.21 5.35
CA ALA A 2 -13.66 -1.92 5.76
C ALA A 2 -12.66 -2.18 4.62
N LEU A 3 -13.15 -2.56 3.42
CA LEU A 3 -12.30 -2.79 2.25
C LEU A 3 -11.71 -1.47 1.68
N THR A 4 -12.51 -0.40 1.58
CA THR A 4 -12.04 0.92 1.12
C THR A 4 -10.95 1.47 2.02
N THR A 5 -11.13 1.37 3.35
CA THR A 5 -10.12 1.76 4.33
C THR A 5 -8.87 0.89 4.20
N ALA A 6 -9.02 -0.42 4.00
CA ALA A 6 -7.90 -1.33 3.79
C ALA A 6 -7.13 -0.98 2.50
N ILE A 7 -7.82 -0.66 1.40
CA ILE A 7 -7.18 -0.23 0.15
C ILE A 7 -6.44 1.08 0.34
N GLY A 8 -7.07 2.10 0.93
CA GLY A 8 -6.40 3.37 1.20
C GLY A 8 -5.17 3.22 2.11
N ARG A 9 -5.20 2.28 3.07
CA ARG A 9 -4.09 2.07 4.01
C ARG A 9 -2.99 1.16 3.48
N TRP A 10 -3.33 0.03 2.86
CA TRP A 10 -2.41 -1.06 2.60
C TRP A 10 -1.99 -1.21 1.15
N THR A 11 -2.57 -0.41 0.24
CA THR A 11 -2.10 -0.36 -1.13
C THR A 11 -0.70 0.24 -1.17
N THR A 12 0.23 -0.47 -1.78
CA THR A 12 1.64 -0.05 -1.87
C THR A 12 1.96 0.74 -3.13
N ARG A 13 1.04 0.74 -4.10
CA ARG A 13 1.10 1.56 -5.31
C ARG A 13 0.40 2.90 -5.13
N ARG A 14 0.73 3.86 -6.00
CA ARG A 14 -0.03 5.10 -6.14
C ARG A 14 -1.48 4.78 -6.48
N ILE A 15 -2.39 5.49 -5.83
CA ILE A 15 -3.84 5.35 -6.01
C ILE A 15 -4.43 6.68 -6.47
N HIS A 16 -5.47 6.61 -7.31
CA HIS A 16 -6.25 7.78 -7.67
C HIS A 16 -7.14 8.18 -6.50
N LYS A 17 -6.84 9.30 -5.82
CA LYS A 17 -7.56 9.70 -4.59
C LYS A 17 -9.03 10.00 -4.86
N GLY A 18 -9.34 10.65 -5.98
CA GLY A 18 -10.71 10.82 -6.45
C GLY A 18 -11.49 9.50 -6.55
N ALA A 19 -10.92 8.48 -7.21
CA ALA A 19 -11.54 7.16 -7.30
C ALA A 19 -11.73 6.50 -5.92
N LEU A 20 -10.75 6.60 -5.02
CA LEU A 20 -10.88 6.08 -3.64
C LEU A 20 -12.05 6.75 -2.90
N LEU A 21 -12.18 8.08 -3.02
CA LEU A 21 -13.27 8.83 -2.40
C LEU A 21 -14.64 8.46 -3.00
N LEU A 22 -14.70 8.14 -4.30
CA LEU A 22 -15.91 7.61 -4.93
C LEU A 22 -16.27 6.22 -4.41
N ASP A 23 -15.29 5.33 -4.25
CA ASP A 23 -15.50 4.01 -3.63
C ASP A 23 -16.00 4.14 -2.19
N GLU A 24 -15.50 5.14 -1.44
CA GLU A 24 -15.99 5.47 -0.09
C GLU A 24 -17.43 6.00 -0.13
N ALA A 25 -17.73 6.96 -1.01
CA ALA A 25 -19.05 7.57 -1.12
C ALA A 25 -20.14 6.55 -1.51
N VAL A 26 -19.87 5.70 -2.49
CA VAL A 26 -20.76 4.60 -2.91
C VAL A 26 -20.96 3.61 -1.76
N ALA A 27 -19.91 3.28 -1.02
CA ALA A 27 -20.01 2.37 0.12
C ALA A 27 -20.88 2.95 1.26
N GLU A 28 -20.72 4.23 1.60
CA GLU A 28 -21.55 4.89 2.61
C GLU A 28 -23.01 5.02 2.17
N HIS A 29 -23.24 5.31 0.88
CA HIS A 29 -24.59 5.33 0.31
C HIS A 29 -25.27 3.96 0.44
N ALA A 30 -24.57 2.88 0.07
CA ALA A 30 -25.08 1.50 0.15
C ALA A 30 -25.40 1.06 1.59
N LEU A 31 -24.70 1.62 2.59
CA LEU A 31 -24.97 1.39 4.02
C LEU A 31 -26.10 2.28 4.57
N GLY A 32 -26.59 3.25 3.80
CA GLY A 32 -27.62 4.19 4.21
C GLY A 32 -27.10 5.39 5.04
N HIS A 33 -25.78 5.58 5.11
CA HIS A 33 -25.14 6.70 5.81
C HIS A 33 -25.14 7.95 4.93
N ARG A 34 -26.33 8.52 4.72
CA ARG A 34 -26.55 9.62 3.76
C ARG A 34 -25.66 10.86 4.00
N PRO A 35 -25.49 11.39 5.23
CA PRO A 35 -24.64 12.56 5.45
C PRO A 35 -23.17 12.32 5.10
N GLU A 36 -22.65 11.14 5.42
CA GLU A 36 -21.28 10.74 5.12
C GLU A 36 -21.08 10.57 3.60
N ALA A 37 -22.03 9.92 2.93
CA ALA A 37 -22.02 9.76 1.47
C ALA A 37 -22.10 11.12 0.75
N GLU A 38 -22.99 12.03 1.19
CA GLU A 38 -23.11 13.37 0.62
C GLU A 38 -21.80 14.15 0.71
N ARG A 39 -21.17 14.14 1.89
CA ARG A 39 -19.88 14.78 2.10
C ARG A 39 -18.78 14.17 1.23
N ALA A 40 -18.70 12.83 1.15
CA ALA A 40 -17.71 12.15 0.34
C ALA A 40 -17.89 12.44 -1.16
N PHE A 41 -19.13 12.38 -1.66
CA PHE A 41 -19.46 12.76 -3.03
C PHE A 41 -19.15 14.23 -3.33
N ALA A 42 -19.42 15.15 -2.40
CA ALA A 42 -19.07 16.56 -2.57
C ALA A 42 -17.55 16.76 -2.70
N TYR A 43 -16.74 16.04 -1.91
CA TYR A 43 -15.28 16.08 -2.05
C TYR A 43 -14.78 15.42 -3.34
N ALA A 44 -15.49 14.40 -3.83
CA ALA A 44 -15.14 13.66 -5.03
C ALA A 44 -15.80 14.20 -6.32
N GLU A 45 -16.56 15.30 -6.27
CA GLU A 45 -17.38 15.78 -7.40
C GLU A 45 -16.54 16.01 -8.65
N TYR A 46 -15.38 16.66 -8.51
CA TYR A 46 -14.48 16.91 -9.64
C TYR A 46 -14.03 15.60 -10.31
N ALA A 47 -13.57 14.63 -9.51
CA ALA A 47 -13.15 13.33 -10.01
C ALA A 47 -14.31 12.54 -10.63
N LEU A 48 -15.52 12.63 -10.06
CA LEU A 48 -16.71 12.00 -10.63
C LEU A 48 -17.03 12.55 -12.03
N LEU A 49 -16.94 13.87 -12.19
CA LEU A 49 -17.18 14.53 -13.46
C LEU A 49 -16.08 14.19 -14.47
N GLU A 50 -14.81 14.27 -14.07
CA GLU A 50 -13.67 13.94 -14.93
C GLU A 50 -13.72 12.49 -15.41
N LEU A 51 -13.90 11.53 -14.49
CA LEU A 51 -14.02 10.12 -14.85
C LEU A 51 -15.25 9.84 -15.70
N GLY A 52 -16.37 10.54 -15.44
CA GLY A 52 -17.56 10.41 -16.27
C GLY A 52 -17.35 10.94 -17.69
N GLU A 53 -16.66 12.07 -17.88
CA GLU A 53 -16.29 12.57 -19.22
C GLU A 53 -15.36 11.59 -19.93
N ARG A 54 -14.35 11.06 -19.23
CA ARG A 54 -13.47 10.01 -19.77
C ARG A 54 -14.22 8.75 -20.19
N CYS A 55 -15.30 8.38 -19.51
CA CYS A 55 -16.19 7.30 -19.91
C CYS A 55 -16.99 7.66 -21.18
N VAL A 56 -17.50 8.89 -21.28
CA VAL A 56 -18.20 9.39 -22.49
C VAL A 56 -17.26 9.41 -23.71
N ASP A 57 -16.01 9.80 -23.50
CA ASP A 57 -14.98 9.82 -24.54
C ASP A 57 -14.46 8.41 -24.90
N GLY A 58 -14.90 7.36 -24.19
CA GLY A 58 -14.51 5.98 -24.44
C GLY A 58 -13.05 5.67 -24.09
N THR A 59 -12.46 6.44 -23.17
CA THR A 59 -11.05 6.28 -22.73
C THR A 59 -10.90 5.35 -21.54
N LEU A 60 -12.01 4.90 -20.95
CA LEU A 60 -12.06 4.01 -19.79
C LEU A 60 -12.84 2.74 -20.14
N THR A 61 -12.53 1.65 -19.44
CA THR A 61 -13.12 0.35 -19.79
C THR A 61 -14.60 0.26 -19.47
N SER A 62 -15.28 -0.70 -20.08
CA SER A 62 -16.68 -1.03 -19.81
C SER A 62 -16.97 -1.22 -18.30
N ARG A 63 -16.05 -1.84 -17.56
CA ARG A 63 -16.17 -2.10 -16.12
C ARG A 63 -15.99 -0.84 -15.28
N VAL A 64 -15.01 -0.01 -15.62
CA VAL A 64 -14.84 1.32 -15.00
C VAL A 64 -16.07 2.17 -15.29
N THR A 65 -16.57 2.15 -16.52
CA THR A 65 -17.77 2.86 -16.95
C THR A 65 -19.00 2.42 -16.16
N ALA A 66 -19.17 1.12 -15.91
CA ALA A 66 -20.26 0.61 -15.09
C ALA A 66 -20.18 1.12 -13.64
N ALA A 67 -18.97 1.11 -13.05
CA ALA A 67 -18.75 1.62 -11.70
C ALA A 67 -18.99 3.14 -11.59
N VAL A 68 -18.51 3.93 -12.57
CA VAL A 68 -18.75 5.37 -12.64
C VAL A 68 -20.24 5.67 -12.86
N THR A 69 -20.93 4.90 -13.70
CA THR A 69 -22.38 5.02 -13.92
C THR A 69 -23.17 4.80 -12.63
N GLN A 70 -22.78 3.79 -11.84
CA GLN A 70 -23.37 3.54 -10.53
C GLN A 70 -23.12 4.71 -9.57
N ALA A 71 -21.88 5.21 -9.50
CA ALA A 71 -21.53 6.35 -8.67
C ALA A 71 -22.32 7.63 -9.05
N LEU A 72 -22.52 7.90 -10.35
CA LEU A 72 -23.34 9.00 -10.85
C LEU A 72 -24.82 8.85 -10.43
N ALA A 73 -25.36 7.62 -10.48
CA ALA A 73 -26.73 7.34 -10.06
C ALA A 73 -26.92 7.56 -8.55
N ASP A 74 -25.97 7.11 -7.74
CA ASP A 74 -26.00 7.28 -6.28
C ASP A 74 -25.85 8.76 -5.89
N ALA A 75 -24.94 9.49 -6.54
CA ALA A 75 -24.75 10.93 -6.34
C ALA A 75 -26.03 11.72 -6.68
N GLU A 76 -26.75 11.37 -7.76
CA GLU A 76 -28.02 12.00 -8.13
C GLU A 76 -29.11 11.76 -7.07
N GLN A 77 -29.20 10.55 -6.51
CA GLN A 77 -30.17 10.24 -5.44
C GLN A 77 -29.93 11.04 -4.15
N ILE A 78 -28.67 11.35 -3.87
CA ILE A 78 -28.27 12.19 -2.74
C ILE A 78 -28.55 13.67 -3.03
N GLY A 79 -28.59 14.06 -4.30
CA GLY A 79 -28.93 15.42 -4.76
C GLY A 79 -27.73 16.22 -5.27
N LEU A 80 -26.64 15.56 -5.66
CA LEU A 80 -25.44 16.23 -6.15
C LEU A 80 -25.69 16.80 -7.56
N GLY A 81 -25.63 18.14 -7.68
CA GLY A 81 -25.36 18.92 -8.90
C GLY A 81 -26.14 18.63 -10.20
N ARG A 82 -26.55 19.69 -10.92
CA ARG A 82 -27.10 19.52 -12.30
C ARG A 82 -26.09 18.94 -13.28
N ALA A 83 -24.79 19.15 -13.04
CA ALA A 83 -23.71 18.64 -13.89
C ALA A 83 -23.65 17.09 -13.86
N VAL A 84 -23.81 16.49 -12.67
CA VAL A 84 -23.87 15.03 -12.48
C VAL A 84 -25.04 14.43 -13.24
N THR A 85 -26.23 15.01 -13.11
CA THR A 85 -27.43 14.56 -13.84
C THR A 85 -27.22 14.64 -15.36
N ALA A 86 -26.67 15.77 -15.85
CA ALA A 86 -26.40 15.95 -17.28
C ALA A 86 -25.37 14.93 -17.81
N LEU A 87 -24.31 14.67 -17.05
CA LEU A 87 -23.27 13.70 -17.42
C LEU A 87 -23.81 12.27 -17.43
N ARG A 88 -24.63 11.88 -16.45
CA ARG A 88 -25.29 10.56 -16.43
C ARG A 88 -26.17 10.36 -17.67
N HIS A 89 -26.92 11.37 -18.08
CA HIS A 89 -27.73 11.30 -19.30
C HIS A 89 -26.87 11.11 -20.56
N ARG A 90 -25.78 11.87 -20.71
CA ARG A 90 -24.84 11.71 -21.83
C ARG A 90 -24.21 10.32 -21.85
N LEU A 91 -23.83 9.80 -20.69
CA LEU A 91 -23.24 8.47 -20.59
C LEU A 91 -24.23 7.37 -20.98
N ALA A 92 -25.52 7.52 -20.64
CA ALA A 92 -26.57 6.60 -21.06
C ALA A 92 -26.83 6.58 -22.57
N GLU A 93 -26.43 7.64 -23.29
CA GLU A 93 -26.53 7.75 -24.75
C GLU A 93 -25.29 7.21 -25.48
N THR A 94 -24.22 6.86 -24.75
CA THR A 94 -22.93 6.46 -25.31
C THR A 94 -22.81 4.95 -25.38
N THR A 95 -22.30 4.43 -26.51
CA THR A 95 -21.94 3.00 -26.66
C THR A 95 -20.49 2.81 -26.21
N PRO A 96 -20.18 1.91 -25.27
CA PRO A 96 -18.82 1.75 -24.76
C PRO A 96 -17.83 1.32 -25.87
N VAL A 97 -16.63 1.90 -25.86
CA VAL A 97 -15.51 1.61 -26.78
C VAL A 97 -14.45 0.75 -26.06
N GLY A 98 -13.78 -0.12 -26.82
CA GLY A 98 -13.15 -1.36 -26.33
C GLY A 98 -11.83 -1.27 -25.54
N ASP A 99 -11.67 -2.28 -24.69
CA ASP A 99 -10.85 -2.32 -23.46
C ASP A 99 -9.40 -2.85 -23.63
N GLY A 100 -8.74 -2.59 -24.78
CA GLY A 100 -7.41 -3.16 -25.09
C GLY A 100 -6.23 -2.53 -24.32
N ASP A 101 -6.27 -1.21 -24.11
CA ASP A 101 -5.12 -0.45 -23.59
C ASP A 101 -4.96 -0.57 -22.06
N LEU A 102 -6.05 -0.82 -21.32
CA LEU A 102 -5.99 -0.99 -19.86
C LEU A 102 -5.24 -2.27 -19.47
N ALA A 103 -5.46 -3.39 -20.17
CA ALA A 103 -4.80 -4.66 -19.86
C ALA A 103 -3.27 -4.59 -20.00
N ALA A 104 -2.78 -3.90 -21.04
CA ALA A 104 -1.36 -3.66 -21.23
C ALA A 104 -0.76 -2.75 -20.14
N MET A 105 -1.52 -1.75 -19.70
CA MET A 105 -1.09 -0.81 -18.66
C MET A 105 -1.08 -1.43 -17.25
N LEU A 106 -2.08 -2.25 -16.90
CA LEU A 106 -2.07 -3.06 -15.66
C LEU A 106 -0.86 -4.00 -15.64
N GLY A 107 -0.46 -4.52 -16.80
CA GLY A 107 0.76 -5.32 -16.95
C GLY A 107 2.04 -4.59 -16.54
N GLY A 108 2.17 -3.32 -16.93
CA GLY A 108 3.33 -2.48 -16.61
C GLY A 108 3.45 -2.08 -15.14
N TRP A 109 2.37 -2.15 -14.35
CA TRP A 109 2.40 -1.81 -12.92
C TRP A 109 3.19 -2.80 -12.06
N ALA A 110 3.34 -4.05 -12.51
CA ALA A 110 4.22 -5.02 -11.85
C ALA A 110 5.69 -4.89 -12.28
N ASP A 111 5.97 -4.22 -13.40
CA ASP A 111 7.34 -4.03 -13.91
C ASP A 111 7.98 -2.72 -13.40
N ALA A 112 7.17 -1.73 -13.00
CA ALA A 112 7.62 -0.47 -12.41
C ALA A 112 8.32 -0.61 -11.04
N ALA A 113 8.27 -1.79 -10.42
CA ALA A 113 9.00 -2.09 -9.18
C ALA A 113 10.52 -2.30 -9.38
N ALA A 114 11.04 -2.27 -10.61
CA ALA A 114 12.37 -2.82 -10.94
C ALA A 114 13.51 -1.81 -11.19
N VAL A 115 13.35 -0.50 -11.02
CA VAL A 115 14.44 0.46 -11.32
C VAL A 115 14.94 1.14 -10.05
N ARG A 116 16.19 0.85 -9.68
CA ARG A 116 16.95 1.66 -8.73
C ARG A 116 18.27 2.08 -9.34
N GLU A 117 18.49 3.39 -9.38
CA GLU A 117 19.84 3.94 -9.49
C GLU A 117 20.52 3.82 -8.11
N VAL A 118 21.60 3.05 -8.07
CA VAL A 118 22.49 2.98 -6.91
C VAL A 118 23.39 4.22 -6.96
N PRO A 119 23.34 5.12 -5.96
CA PRO A 119 24.30 6.22 -5.92
C PRO A 119 25.70 5.65 -5.64
N ILE A 120 26.58 5.80 -6.63
CA ILE A 120 28.01 5.48 -6.50
C ILE A 120 28.63 6.53 -5.56
N SER A 121 29.11 6.10 -4.39
CA SER A 121 29.78 7.01 -3.45
C SER A 121 31.18 7.37 -3.94
N GLY A 122 31.49 8.67 -3.91
CA GLY A 122 32.79 9.24 -4.23
C GLY A 122 33.94 8.73 -3.37
N THR A 123 35.13 8.80 -3.96
CA THR A 123 36.41 8.35 -3.42
C THR A 123 36.93 9.25 -2.31
N GLY A 124 37.30 8.68 -1.16
CA GLY A 124 38.33 9.26 -0.27
C GLY A 124 37.94 9.50 1.20
N SER A 125 37.64 8.45 1.96
CA SER A 125 37.80 8.34 3.43
C SER A 125 37.52 6.89 3.83
N ALA A 126 37.87 6.46 5.05
CA ALA A 126 37.52 5.14 5.56
C ALA A 126 36.03 4.87 5.32
N ALA A 127 35.70 3.74 4.68
CA ALA A 127 34.33 3.46 4.25
C ALA A 127 33.41 3.45 5.49
N PRO A 128 32.33 4.24 5.51
CA PRO A 128 31.42 4.27 6.64
C PRO A 128 30.77 2.89 6.83
N GLU A 129 30.48 2.52 8.07
CA GLU A 129 29.73 1.30 8.36
C GLU A 129 28.26 1.52 7.98
N ILE A 130 27.70 0.64 7.14
CA ILE A 130 26.34 0.77 6.59
C ILE A 130 25.52 -0.45 6.96
N ALA A 131 24.30 -0.23 7.43
CA ALA A 131 23.29 -1.24 7.68
C ALA A 131 21.96 -0.90 6.97
N TYR A 132 21.09 -1.88 6.87
CA TYR A 132 19.75 -1.73 6.31
C TYR A 132 18.71 -2.42 7.20
N ALA A 133 17.54 -1.81 7.34
CA ALA A 133 16.42 -2.33 8.13
C ALA A 133 15.09 -2.22 7.37
N HIS A 134 14.15 -3.10 7.71
CA HIS A 134 12.76 -3.00 7.26
C HIS A 134 12.03 -1.92 8.05
N LEU A 135 11.17 -1.18 7.37
CA LEU A 135 10.22 -0.29 8.02
C LEU A 135 8.92 -1.02 8.38
N ASP A 136 8.33 -0.62 9.50
CA ASP A 136 7.09 -1.17 10.04
C ASP A 136 5.87 -0.44 9.44
N LEU A 137 5.12 -1.18 8.61
CA LEU A 137 3.94 -0.68 7.89
C LEU A 137 2.72 -0.41 8.81
N THR A 138 2.75 -0.87 10.06
CA THR A 138 1.67 -0.59 11.03
C THR A 138 1.79 0.79 11.65
N VAL A 139 3.01 1.33 11.73
CA VAL A 139 3.31 2.65 12.33
C VAL A 139 3.68 3.71 11.29
N LEU A 140 3.77 3.30 10.01
CA LEU A 140 3.95 4.18 8.86
C LEU A 140 2.98 3.76 7.75
N PRO A 141 2.25 4.69 7.12
CA PRO A 141 1.51 4.37 5.91
C PRO A 141 2.46 3.85 4.81
N PRO A 142 2.24 2.66 4.21
CA PRO A 142 3.07 2.15 3.11
C PRO A 142 3.25 3.16 1.97
N ARG A 143 2.19 3.90 1.63
CA ARG A 143 2.15 4.85 0.50
C ARG A 143 3.14 6.02 0.58
N ILE A 144 3.63 6.38 1.78
CA ILE A 144 4.61 7.47 1.90
C ILE A 144 6.04 6.99 1.62
N LEU A 145 6.27 5.68 1.69
CA LEU A 145 7.58 5.08 1.46
C LEU A 145 7.68 4.64 0.00
N ALA A 146 8.88 4.69 -0.57
CA ALA A 146 9.18 3.97 -1.81
C ALA A 146 9.32 2.46 -1.53
N TRP A 147 8.25 1.85 -1.03
CA TRP A 147 8.18 0.42 -0.77
C TRP A 147 8.18 -0.35 -2.10
N GLN A 148 9.03 -1.37 -2.20
CA GLN A 148 9.21 -2.15 -3.43
C GLN A 148 8.73 -3.60 -3.26
N SER A 149 9.19 -4.25 -2.20
CA SER A 149 8.82 -5.64 -1.88
C SER A 149 8.86 -5.89 -0.38
N ALA A 150 8.28 -7.00 0.06
CA ALA A 150 8.37 -7.41 1.46
C ALA A 150 9.83 -7.63 1.92
N ARG A 151 10.72 -7.98 0.98
CA ARG A 151 12.13 -8.32 1.23
C ARG A 151 13.07 -7.13 1.21
N ASP A 152 12.64 -6.00 0.66
CA ASP A 152 13.49 -4.81 0.60
C ASP A 152 13.59 -4.14 1.96
N ARG A 153 14.78 -3.64 2.26
CA ARG A 153 15.10 -2.91 3.48
C ARG A 153 15.29 -1.46 3.13
N GLU A 154 14.21 -0.69 3.25
CA GLU A 154 14.14 0.67 2.76
C GLU A 154 14.94 1.64 3.61
N LEU A 155 15.08 1.35 4.91
CA LEU A 155 15.83 2.19 5.82
C LEU A 155 17.33 1.90 5.68
N ARG A 156 18.07 2.88 5.17
CA ARG A 156 19.53 2.88 5.16
C ARG A 156 20.03 3.58 6.42
N ILE A 157 20.99 2.95 7.10
CA ILE A 157 21.65 3.48 8.30
C ILE A 157 23.14 3.60 8.02
N VAL A 158 23.68 4.80 8.18
CA VAL A 158 25.11 5.09 8.03
C VAL A 158 25.65 5.54 9.39
N HIS A 159 26.68 4.85 9.89
CA HIS A 159 27.36 5.25 11.12
C HIS A 159 28.54 6.17 10.79
N ASP A 160 28.40 7.43 11.14
CA ASP A 160 29.51 8.39 11.16
C ASP A 160 30.17 8.38 12.53
N GLN A 161 31.23 7.58 12.66
CA GLN A 161 31.99 7.44 13.91
C GLN A 161 32.67 8.75 14.33
N ALA A 162 33.05 9.61 13.38
CA ALA A 162 33.72 10.86 13.70
C ALA A 162 32.74 11.87 14.31
N ALA A 163 31.50 11.87 13.81
CA ALA A 163 30.42 12.70 14.34
C ALA A 163 29.67 12.06 15.52
N GLU A 164 29.92 10.78 15.83
CA GLU A 164 29.15 9.99 16.82
C GLU A 164 27.64 10.00 16.51
N VAL A 165 27.28 9.80 15.24
CA VAL A 165 25.89 9.86 14.74
C VAL A 165 25.55 8.68 13.84
N PHE A 166 24.33 8.16 13.97
CA PHE A 166 23.68 7.30 13.00
C PHE A 166 22.76 8.14 12.10
N ARG A 167 23.12 8.24 10.82
CA ARG A 167 22.28 8.88 9.81
C ARG A 167 21.36 7.86 9.18
N LEU A 168 20.06 8.08 9.34
CA LEU A 168 18.97 7.29 8.78
C LEU A 168 18.48 7.98 7.52
N SER A 169 18.20 7.19 6.49
CA SER A 169 17.61 7.66 5.24
C SER A 169 16.64 6.62 4.71
N ALA A 170 15.40 7.02 4.48
CA ALA A 170 14.37 6.21 3.84
C ALA A 170 13.83 6.95 2.60
N PRO A 171 13.82 6.32 1.42
CA PRO A 171 13.27 6.94 0.23
C PRO A 171 11.75 7.08 0.37
N LEU A 172 11.24 8.26 0.02
CA LEU A 172 9.80 8.51 -0.08
C LEU A 172 9.30 8.10 -1.47
N ALA A 173 8.02 7.74 -1.57
CA ALA A 173 7.40 7.53 -2.87
C ALA A 173 7.49 8.81 -3.73
N ALA A 174 7.62 8.65 -5.05
CA ALA A 174 7.99 9.74 -5.95
C ALA A 174 7.00 10.92 -5.96
N ASP A 175 5.75 10.65 -5.63
CA ASP A 175 4.60 11.56 -5.61
C ASP A 175 4.28 12.10 -4.21
N VAL A 176 5.08 11.78 -3.19
CA VAL A 176 4.85 12.31 -1.85
C VAL A 176 5.30 13.77 -1.81
N ASP A 177 4.34 14.68 -1.65
CA ASP A 177 4.64 16.07 -1.33
C ASP A 177 5.44 16.12 -0.02
N PRO A 178 6.68 16.67 -0.04
CA PRO A 178 7.48 16.84 1.16
C PRO A 178 6.77 17.62 2.27
N TYR A 179 5.84 18.52 1.94
CA TYR A 179 5.13 19.37 2.89
C TYR A 179 3.81 18.76 3.38
N CYS A 180 3.41 17.59 2.88
CA CYS A 180 2.21 16.94 3.34
C CYS A 180 2.36 16.55 4.83
N ARG A 181 1.22 16.53 5.52
CA ARG A 181 1.17 16.25 6.97
C ARG A 181 1.91 14.96 7.33
N GLU A 182 1.68 13.89 6.58
CA GLU A 182 2.26 12.55 6.84
C GLU A 182 3.79 12.57 6.74
N ALA A 183 4.35 13.31 5.80
CA ALA A 183 5.79 13.42 5.61
C ALA A 183 6.46 14.31 6.68
N GLN A 184 5.76 15.35 7.14
CA GLN A 184 6.22 16.27 8.19
C GLN A 184 6.10 15.68 9.62
N GLN A 185 5.32 14.61 9.79
CA GLN A 185 5.07 13.94 11.07
C GLN A 185 5.94 12.69 11.28
N LEU A 186 7.04 12.55 10.53
CA LEU A 186 7.93 11.41 10.68
C LEU A 186 8.93 11.61 11.82
N LEU A 187 9.00 10.62 12.70
CA LEU A 187 10.02 10.49 13.73
C LEU A 187 10.91 9.29 13.42
N ALA A 188 12.18 9.39 13.78
CA ALA A 188 13.14 8.30 13.73
C ALA A 188 13.49 7.84 15.14
N TYR A 189 13.72 6.55 15.32
CA TYR A 189 14.14 5.99 16.60
C TYR A 189 15.31 5.01 16.45
N CYS A 190 16.04 4.84 17.54
CA CYS A 190 16.84 3.65 17.78
C CYS A 190 16.44 2.99 19.10
N ALA A 191 16.56 1.66 19.16
CA ALA A 191 16.26 0.84 20.31
C ALA A 191 17.37 -0.19 20.54
N ASP A 192 17.53 -0.67 21.77
CA ASP A 192 18.43 -1.78 22.08
C ASP A 192 17.99 -3.03 21.28
N ASN A 193 18.90 -3.61 20.50
CA ASN A 193 18.56 -4.70 19.58
C ASN A 193 18.08 -5.98 20.30
N ARG A 194 18.45 -6.16 21.57
CA ARG A 194 18.11 -7.36 22.36
C ARG A 194 16.81 -7.19 23.13
N THR A 195 16.64 -6.05 23.80
CA THR A 195 15.49 -5.79 24.68
C THR A 195 14.34 -5.08 23.98
N GLY A 196 14.61 -4.40 22.87
CA GLY A 196 13.63 -3.56 22.17
C GLY A 196 13.35 -2.22 22.86
N VAL A 197 14.05 -1.89 23.96
CA VAL A 197 13.84 -0.62 24.67
C VAL A 197 14.29 0.56 23.78
N PRO A 198 13.40 1.54 23.48
CA PRO A 198 13.80 2.75 22.75
C PRO A 198 14.85 3.53 23.53
N LEU A 199 15.92 3.95 22.85
CA LEU A 199 17.06 4.67 23.44
C LEU A 199 17.10 6.13 23.02
N ALA A 200 16.73 6.42 21.77
CA ALA A 200 16.63 7.79 21.27
C ALA A 200 15.51 7.90 20.23
N VAL A 201 14.89 9.08 20.19
CA VAL A 201 13.92 9.49 19.17
C VAL A 201 14.30 10.88 18.70
N THR A 202 14.20 11.14 17.40
CA THR A 202 14.44 12.45 16.81
C THR A 202 13.45 12.71 15.67
N ALA A 203 13.19 13.97 15.35
CA ALA A 203 12.38 14.29 14.18
C ALA A 203 13.15 13.93 12.90
N ALA A 204 12.45 13.28 11.96
CA ALA A 204 12.94 13.17 10.60
C ALA A 204 12.57 14.45 9.85
N HIS A 205 13.44 14.86 8.94
CA HIS A 205 13.16 15.95 8.01
C HIS A 205 13.14 15.38 6.60
N VAL A 206 12.23 15.91 5.79
CA VAL A 206 12.12 15.51 4.39
C VAL A 206 13.07 16.35 3.56
N THR A 207 13.92 15.66 2.81
CA THR A 207 14.77 16.21 1.76
C THR A 207 14.27 15.70 0.41
N THR A 208 14.88 16.12 -0.70
CA THR A 208 14.48 15.72 -2.06
C THR A 208 14.36 14.19 -2.20
N GLY A 209 13.14 13.67 -2.12
CA GLY A 209 12.80 12.25 -2.27
C GLY A 209 13.16 11.34 -1.07
N SER A 210 13.46 11.86 0.12
CA SER A 210 13.82 11.02 1.27
C SER A 210 13.53 11.65 2.64
N ALA A 211 13.06 10.84 3.58
CA ALA A 211 13.05 11.17 5.00
C ALA A 211 14.43 10.87 5.61
N VAL A 212 15.03 11.85 6.28
CA VAL A 212 16.38 11.78 6.85
C VAL A 212 16.34 12.16 8.33
N ALA A 213 17.11 11.45 9.15
CA ALA A 213 17.24 11.73 10.57
C ALA A 213 18.64 11.39 11.07
N ASP A 214 19.15 12.18 12.01
CA ASP A 214 20.44 11.95 12.67
C ASP A 214 20.17 11.57 14.13
N LEU A 215 20.49 10.33 14.50
CA LEU A 215 20.36 9.79 15.86
C LEU A 215 21.74 9.75 16.55
N PRO A 216 21.83 10.03 17.86
CA PRO A 216 23.11 10.01 18.55
C PRO A 216 23.62 8.56 18.71
N ALA A 217 24.92 8.33 18.44
CA ALA A 217 25.51 7.01 18.58
C ALA A 217 25.82 6.65 20.04
N GLN A 218 26.30 7.62 20.82
CA GLN A 218 26.65 7.47 22.23
C GLN A 218 27.57 6.25 22.49
N GLY A 219 28.56 6.03 21.61
CA GLY A 219 29.46 4.88 21.68
C GLY A 219 28.84 3.51 21.36
N ASN A 220 27.59 3.45 20.93
CA ASN A 220 26.98 2.19 20.48
C ASN A 220 27.49 1.79 19.09
N SER A 221 27.50 0.48 18.82
CA SER A 221 27.75 -0.05 17.48
C SER A 221 26.43 -0.28 16.73
N LEU A 222 26.48 -0.31 15.39
CA LEU A 222 25.30 -0.60 14.57
C LEU A 222 24.61 -1.91 14.94
N ARG A 223 25.37 -2.93 15.35
CA ARG A 223 24.83 -4.26 15.70
C ARG A 223 24.11 -4.28 17.05
N ALA A 224 24.42 -3.33 17.92
CA ALA A 224 23.81 -3.22 19.25
C ALA A 224 22.41 -2.60 19.17
N LEU A 225 22.05 -1.99 18.04
CA LEU A 225 20.84 -1.20 17.88
C LEU A 225 19.91 -1.72 16.79
N HIS A 226 18.63 -1.48 16.98
CA HIS A 226 17.59 -1.54 15.95
C HIS A 226 17.13 -0.11 15.64
N PHE A 227 16.77 0.14 14.38
CA PHE A 227 16.41 1.46 13.87
C PHE A 227 15.08 1.39 13.13
N GLY A 228 14.31 2.47 13.18
CA GLY A 228 13.06 2.57 12.44
C GLY A 228 12.59 4.02 12.30
N LEU A 229 11.48 4.18 11.56
CA LEU A 229 10.71 5.41 11.46
C LEU A 229 9.28 5.12 11.95
N PHE A 230 8.58 6.15 12.41
CA PHE A 230 7.17 6.06 12.83
C PHE A 230 6.49 7.44 12.73
N ASP A 231 5.17 7.44 12.66
CA ASP A 231 4.36 8.66 12.69
C ASP A 231 4.26 9.24 14.12
N THR A 232 4.24 10.58 14.27
CA THR A 232 4.09 11.24 15.58
C THR A 232 2.84 10.83 16.36
N ASP A 233 1.78 10.40 15.67
CA ASP A 233 0.52 9.95 16.28
C ASP A 233 0.61 8.47 16.76
N THR A 234 1.74 7.79 16.57
CA THR A 234 1.98 6.43 17.06
C THR A 234 2.56 6.42 18.48
N ASP A 235 1.87 5.72 19.40
CA ASP A 235 2.35 5.48 20.75
C ASP A 235 3.65 4.64 20.77
N LEU A 236 4.65 5.04 21.58
CA LEU A 236 5.93 4.32 21.67
C LEU A 236 5.80 2.82 22.00
N PRO A 237 4.87 2.36 22.87
CA PRO A 237 4.65 0.93 23.09
C PRO A 237 4.13 0.15 21.87
N ALA A 238 3.60 0.83 20.85
CA ALA A 238 3.20 0.18 19.60
C ALA A 238 4.41 -0.14 18.70
N LEU A 239 5.59 0.44 18.98
CA LEU A 239 6.81 0.15 18.23
C LEU A 239 7.28 -1.28 18.48
N ARG A 240 7.44 -2.04 17.40
CA ARG A 240 7.77 -3.46 17.44
C ARG A 240 9.28 -3.70 17.47
N CYS A 241 9.91 -3.13 18.49
CA CYS A 241 11.36 -3.02 18.60
C CYS A 241 12.05 -4.31 19.08
N ASP A 242 11.35 -5.21 19.77
CA ASP A 242 11.91 -6.47 20.28
C ASP A 242 12.06 -7.55 19.16
N PRO A 243 12.80 -8.64 19.39
CA PRO A 243 13.01 -9.67 18.37
C PRO A 243 11.72 -10.30 17.80
N VAL A 244 10.68 -10.49 18.63
CA VAL A 244 9.39 -11.05 18.19
C VAL A 244 8.63 -10.02 17.37
N GLY A 245 8.55 -8.78 17.86
CA GLY A 245 7.96 -7.65 17.16
C GLY A 245 8.56 -7.45 15.77
N ARG A 246 9.89 -7.49 15.64
CA ARG A 246 10.59 -7.38 14.35
C ARG A 246 10.28 -8.54 13.41
N ALA A 247 10.15 -9.76 13.92
CA ALA A 247 9.71 -10.90 13.12
C ALA A 247 8.24 -10.72 12.66
N LEU A 248 7.38 -10.11 13.47
CA LEU A 248 6.01 -9.75 13.07
C LEU A 248 5.98 -8.63 12.03
N VAL A 249 6.94 -7.71 12.02
CA VAL A 249 7.09 -6.73 10.93
C VAL A 249 7.33 -7.45 9.61
N GLU A 250 8.22 -8.44 9.58
CA GLU A 250 8.46 -9.26 8.37
C GLU A 250 7.20 -10.01 7.92
N VAL A 251 6.44 -10.58 8.86
CA VAL A 251 5.15 -11.24 8.58
C VAL A 251 4.17 -10.27 7.93
N ASP A 252 3.96 -9.10 8.52
CA ASP A 252 3.00 -8.12 8.02
C ASP A 252 3.40 -7.61 6.63
N ARG A 253 4.69 -7.38 6.39
CA ARG A 253 5.20 -6.98 5.07
C ARG A 253 4.91 -8.03 4.00
N ASN A 254 5.14 -9.31 4.31
CA ASN A 254 4.81 -10.41 3.40
C ASN A 254 3.29 -10.52 3.16
N MET A 255 2.47 -10.25 4.17
CA MET A 255 1.01 -10.25 4.01
C MET A 255 0.50 -9.06 3.19
N VAL A 256 1.08 -7.87 3.37
CA VAL A 256 0.77 -6.69 2.53
C VAL A 256 1.16 -6.96 1.08
N GLU A 257 2.35 -7.53 0.84
CA GLU A 257 2.77 -7.93 -0.51
C GLU A 257 1.82 -8.97 -1.12
N ALA A 258 1.45 -10.00 -0.34
CA ALA A 258 0.53 -11.03 -0.78
C ALA A 258 -0.85 -10.46 -1.14
N TRP A 259 -1.35 -9.53 -0.32
CA TRP A 259 -2.63 -8.87 -0.53
C TRP A 259 -2.62 -7.99 -1.79
N ASN A 260 -1.58 -7.17 -1.98
CA ASN A 260 -1.46 -6.30 -3.16
C ASN A 260 -1.39 -7.10 -4.47
N HIS A 261 -0.60 -8.18 -4.53
CA HIS A 261 -0.50 -9.03 -5.73
C HIS A 261 -1.80 -9.77 -6.01
N HIS A 262 -2.48 -10.27 -4.98
CA HIS A 262 -3.79 -10.89 -5.14
C HIS A 262 -4.82 -9.91 -5.70
N ARG A 263 -4.90 -8.68 -5.15
CA ARG A 263 -5.79 -7.64 -5.67
C ARG A 263 -5.46 -7.26 -7.12
N ALA A 264 -4.18 -7.15 -7.47
CA ALA A 264 -3.75 -6.88 -8.84
C ALA A 264 -4.13 -8.02 -9.81
N ALA A 265 -4.07 -9.28 -9.37
CA ALA A 265 -4.52 -10.43 -10.16
C ALA A 265 -6.02 -10.32 -10.49
N LEU A 266 -6.85 -10.00 -9.48
CA LEU A 266 -8.28 -9.77 -9.67
C LEU A 266 -8.56 -8.60 -10.62
N ALA A 267 -7.87 -7.47 -10.43
CA ALA A 267 -8.01 -6.30 -11.28
C ALA A 267 -7.64 -6.61 -12.74
N THR A 268 -6.61 -7.43 -12.97
CA THR A 268 -6.17 -7.85 -14.31
C THR A 268 -7.25 -8.61 -15.06
N LEU A 269 -7.94 -9.56 -14.39
CA LEU A 269 -9.01 -10.33 -15.02
C LEU A 269 -10.29 -9.50 -15.21
N VAL A 270 -10.62 -8.66 -14.24
CA VAL A 270 -11.83 -7.82 -14.31
C VAL A 270 -11.69 -6.70 -15.33
N ALA A 271 -10.48 -6.23 -15.61
CA ALA A 271 -10.25 -5.22 -16.64
C ALA A 271 -10.44 -5.73 -18.08
N LEU A 272 -10.64 -7.04 -18.29
CA LEU A 272 -10.95 -7.58 -19.60
C LEU A 272 -12.32 -7.07 -20.10
N PRO A 273 -12.45 -6.81 -21.41
CA PRO A 273 -13.75 -6.50 -22.02
C PRO A 273 -14.71 -7.68 -21.92
N ASP A 274 -16.00 -7.42 -22.12
CA ASP A 274 -17.05 -8.45 -22.13
C ASP A 274 -16.85 -9.50 -23.25
N ASN A 275 -16.16 -9.13 -24.34
CA ASN A 275 -15.79 -10.03 -25.44
C ASN A 275 -14.32 -9.84 -25.81
N PRO A 276 -13.37 -10.31 -24.98
CA PRO A 276 -11.96 -10.20 -25.28
C PRO A 276 -11.62 -11.13 -26.45
N ASP A 277 -10.68 -10.71 -27.29
CA ASP A 277 -10.06 -11.66 -28.20
C ASP A 277 -9.34 -12.75 -27.39
N ALA A 278 -9.21 -13.95 -27.98
CA ALA A 278 -8.66 -15.10 -27.27
C ALA A 278 -7.21 -14.89 -26.80
N THR A 279 -6.43 -14.05 -27.48
CA THR A 279 -5.04 -13.75 -27.11
C THR A 279 -4.99 -12.84 -25.89
N ALA A 280 -5.78 -11.76 -25.87
CA ALA A 280 -5.90 -10.86 -24.73
C ALA A 280 -6.40 -11.59 -23.48
N ALA A 281 -7.42 -12.44 -23.62
CA ALA A 281 -7.92 -13.27 -22.52
C ALA A 281 -6.83 -14.20 -21.98
N ALA A 282 -6.10 -14.90 -22.87
CA ALA A 282 -5.02 -15.81 -22.46
C ALA A 282 -3.87 -15.08 -21.74
N LEU A 283 -3.47 -13.90 -22.23
CA LEU A 283 -2.42 -13.09 -21.60
C LEU A 283 -2.83 -12.60 -20.20
N ALA A 284 -4.06 -12.12 -20.05
CA ALA A 284 -4.58 -11.69 -18.75
C ALA A 284 -4.67 -12.85 -17.75
N HIS A 285 -5.07 -14.05 -18.21
CA HIS A 285 -5.04 -15.26 -17.37
C HIS A 285 -3.63 -15.63 -16.92
N ILE A 286 -2.67 -15.71 -17.85
CA ILE A 286 -1.27 -16.00 -17.51
C ILE A 286 -0.75 -14.99 -16.48
N ARG A 287 -1.00 -13.69 -16.70
CA ARG A 287 -0.54 -12.64 -15.79
C ARG A 287 -1.20 -12.73 -14.42
N SER A 288 -2.51 -12.98 -14.38
CA SER A 288 -3.22 -13.20 -13.12
C SER A 288 -2.64 -14.40 -12.36
N GLU A 289 -2.31 -15.49 -13.04
CA GLU A 289 -1.68 -16.66 -12.43
C GLU A 289 -0.29 -16.33 -11.87
N GLU A 290 0.54 -15.59 -12.60
CA GLU A 290 1.85 -15.11 -12.11
C GLU A 290 1.71 -14.28 -10.82
N LEU A 291 0.77 -13.34 -10.79
CA LEU A 291 0.51 -12.50 -9.61
C LEU A 291 0.00 -13.33 -8.43
N LEU A 292 -0.87 -14.32 -8.66
CA LEU A 292 -1.35 -15.25 -7.63
C LEU A 292 -0.22 -16.13 -7.08
N LEU A 293 0.73 -16.55 -7.92
CA LEU A 293 1.91 -17.30 -7.48
C LEU A 293 2.79 -16.47 -6.54
N VAL A 294 3.00 -15.18 -6.85
CA VAL A 294 3.71 -14.26 -5.96
C VAL A 294 2.94 -14.07 -4.64
N ALA A 295 1.62 -13.88 -4.73
CA ALA A 295 0.78 -13.73 -3.54
C ALA A 295 0.85 -14.95 -2.60
N GLU A 296 0.78 -16.15 -3.15
CA GLU A 296 0.88 -17.41 -2.41
C GLU A 296 2.28 -17.60 -1.80
N ALA A 297 3.34 -17.23 -2.53
CA ALA A 297 4.72 -17.32 -2.03
C ALA A 297 4.97 -16.38 -0.84
N SER A 298 4.48 -15.13 -0.91
CA SER A 298 4.61 -14.17 0.19
C SER A 298 3.75 -14.59 1.39
N ALA A 299 2.51 -15.03 1.19
CA ALA A 299 1.67 -15.53 2.28
C ALA A 299 2.24 -16.80 2.93
N SER A 300 2.86 -17.68 2.14
CA SER A 300 3.57 -18.87 2.65
C SER A 300 4.79 -18.49 3.50
N THR A 301 5.53 -17.45 3.09
CA THR A 301 6.66 -16.92 3.87
C THR A 301 6.19 -16.37 5.23
N ALA A 302 5.11 -15.59 5.23
CA ALA A 302 4.47 -15.09 6.45
C ALA A 302 4.02 -16.24 7.38
N ARG A 303 3.39 -17.27 6.82
CA ARG A 303 2.97 -18.47 7.57
C ARG A 303 4.17 -19.18 8.21
N SER A 304 5.21 -19.48 7.44
CA SER A 304 6.40 -20.19 7.94
C SER A 304 7.05 -19.41 9.10
N ARG A 305 7.14 -18.09 8.98
CA ARG A 305 7.68 -17.24 10.04
C ARG A 305 6.84 -17.26 11.32
N LEU A 306 5.52 -17.24 11.20
CA LEU A 306 4.61 -17.38 12.35
C LEU A 306 4.73 -18.76 13.00
N ALA A 307 4.90 -19.82 12.21
CA ALA A 307 5.12 -21.17 12.72
C ALA A 307 6.46 -21.28 13.47
N GLU A 308 7.55 -20.73 12.92
CA GLU A 308 8.85 -20.65 13.60
C GLU A 308 8.77 -19.92 14.94
N LEU A 309 8.04 -18.79 15.00
CA LEU A 309 7.82 -18.05 16.24
C LEU A 309 7.04 -18.87 17.27
N LEU A 310 6.02 -19.64 16.84
CA LEU A 310 5.28 -20.53 17.73
C LEU A 310 6.13 -21.71 18.22
N ASP A 311 6.99 -22.27 17.37
CA ASP A 311 7.84 -23.41 17.76
C ASP A 311 9.00 -22.97 18.67
N GLY A 312 9.52 -21.76 18.45
CA GLY A 312 10.63 -21.18 19.21
C GLY A 312 10.23 -20.43 20.48
N SER A 313 8.96 -20.05 20.65
CA SER A 313 8.51 -19.34 21.86
C SER A 313 8.46 -20.29 23.05
N PRO A 314 9.22 -20.05 24.15
CA PRO A 314 9.04 -20.78 25.39
C PRO A 314 7.59 -20.62 25.89
N ASN A 315 7.11 -21.59 26.69
CA ASN A 315 5.75 -21.57 27.25
C ASN A 315 5.47 -20.38 28.19
N GLU A 316 6.47 -19.55 28.49
CA GLU A 316 6.30 -18.29 29.18
C GLU A 316 5.65 -17.28 28.23
N GLU A 317 4.41 -16.88 28.54
CA GLU A 317 3.67 -15.89 27.77
C GLU A 317 4.45 -14.56 27.77
N SER A 318 4.97 -14.15 26.62
CA SER A 318 5.42 -12.76 26.44
C SER A 318 4.24 -11.84 26.74
N GLU A 319 4.45 -10.89 27.64
CA GLU A 319 3.43 -9.90 28.03
C GLU A 319 3.04 -9.00 26.84
N ILE A 320 3.98 -8.78 25.90
CA ILE A 320 3.81 -7.91 24.72
C ILE A 320 3.24 -8.71 23.54
N TRP A 321 3.71 -9.93 23.31
CA TRP A 321 3.27 -10.79 22.20
C TRP A 321 2.79 -12.15 22.70
N PRO A 322 1.58 -12.22 23.29
CA PRO A 322 1.05 -13.49 23.77
C PRO A 322 1.02 -14.53 22.65
N ARG A 323 1.39 -15.77 22.99
CA ARG A 323 1.40 -16.91 22.04
C ARG A 323 0.08 -17.05 21.28
N ASN A 324 -1.05 -16.78 21.94
CA ASN A 324 -2.38 -16.81 21.35
C ASN A 324 -2.57 -15.78 20.23
N THR A 325 -1.92 -14.60 20.31
CA THR A 325 -1.94 -13.58 19.26
C THR A 325 -1.22 -14.07 18.01
N ILE A 326 -0.05 -14.73 18.18
CA ILE A 326 0.71 -15.32 17.07
C ILE A 326 -0.08 -16.46 16.42
N ALA A 327 -0.71 -17.32 17.24
CA ALA A 327 -1.57 -18.41 16.75
C ALA A 327 -2.80 -17.89 15.98
N ALA A 328 -3.45 -16.84 16.48
CA ALA A 328 -4.58 -16.21 15.79
C ALA A 328 -4.18 -15.60 14.44
N ARG A 329 -3.00 -14.99 14.36
CA ARG A 329 -2.42 -14.52 13.10
C ARG A 329 -2.16 -15.68 12.14
N LEU A 330 -1.56 -16.77 12.60
CA LEU A 330 -1.32 -17.96 11.77
C LEU A 330 -2.62 -18.52 11.18
N ILE A 331 -3.67 -18.65 11.99
CA ILE A 331 -5.01 -19.08 11.52
C ILE A 331 -5.56 -18.11 10.47
N SER A 332 -5.35 -16.81 10.65
CA SER A 332 -5.82 -15.79 9.70
C SER A 332 -5.07 -15.87 8.37
N VAL A 333 -3.75 -16.10 8.40
CA VAL A 333 -2.92 -16.33 7.20
C VAL A 333 -3.35 -17.60 6.49
N ASP A 334 -3.62 -18.69 7.22
CA ASP A 334 -4.10 -19.94 6.64
C ASP A 334 -5.46 -19.79 5.96
N ARG A 335 -6.38 -19.05 6.60
CA ARG A 335 -7.68 -18.73 6.02
C ARG A 335 -7.54 -17.88 4.76
N TYR A 336 -6.63 -16.91 4.77
CA TYR A 336 -6.33 -16.09 3.59
C TYR A 336 -5.79 -16.95 2.44
N ARG A 337 -4.79 -17.80 2.69
CA ARG A 337 -4.20 -18.68 1.69
C ARG A 337 -5.21 -19.66 1.09
N ALA A 338 -6.09 -20.23 1.92
CA ALA A 338 -7.15 -21.11 1.44
C ALA A 338 -8.12 -20.43 0.45
N ARG A 339 -8.21 -19.10 0.45
CA ARG A 339 -9.05 -18.31 -0.47
C ARG A 339 -8.35 -17.93 -1.77
N LEU A 340 -7.01 -17.89 -1.80
CA LEU A 340 -6.26 -17.46 -3.00
C LEU A 340 -6.63 -18.24 -4.28
N PRO A 341 -6.76 -19.59 -4.26
CA PRO A 341 -7.14 -20.34 -5.45
C PRO A 341 -8.61 -20.15 -5.88
N ALA A 342 -9.50 -19.83 -4.93
CA ALA A 342 -10.93 -19.68 -5.17
C ALA A 342 -11.33 -18.29 -5.66
N ALA A 343 -10.41 -17.32 -5.60
CA ALA A 343 -10.70 -15.91 -5.87
C ALA A 343 -10.88 -15.57 -7.37
N LEU A 344 -10.67 -16.54 -8.28
CA LEU A 344 -10.92 -16.37 -9.71
C LEU A 344 -12.43 -16.22 -10.03
N GLU A 345 -13.33 -16.52 -9.09
CA GLU A 345 -14.74 -16.18 -9.21
C GLU A 345 -15.03 -14.87 -8.42
N PRO A 346 -15.52 -13.79 -9.08
CA PRO A 346 -15.72 -12.49 -8.47
C PRO A 346 -17.01 -12.47 -7.60
N THR A 347 -17.03 -13.23 -6.52
CA THR A 347 -18.08 -13.13 -5.50
C THR A 347 -17.53 -12.49 -4.23
N GLY A 348 -17.86 -11.22 -4.00
CA GLY A 348 -17.58 -10.48 -2.76
C GLY A 348 -16.26 -9.71 -2.70
N ASP A 349 -15.26 -10.07 -3.52
CA ASP A 349 -13.93 -9.45 -3.56
C ASP A 349 -13.66 -8.69 -4.87
N ALA A 350 -14.70 -8.16 -5.53
CA ALA A 350 -14.51 -7.41 -6.77
C ALA A 350 -13.50 -6.25 -6.58
N PRO A 351 -12.65 -5.97 -7.58
CA PRO A 351 -11.82 -4.76 -7.61
C PRO A 351 -12.68 -3.51 -7.47
N MET A 352 -12.20 -2.57 -6.67
CA MET A 352 -12.80 -1.24 -6.53
C MET A 352 -12.40 -0.32 -7.68
N LEU A 353 -13.09 0.81 -7.84
CA LEU A 353 -12.80 1.77 -8.90
C LEU A 353 -11.33 2.23 -8.85
N VAL A 354 -10.83 2.53 -7.64
CA VAL A 354 -9.43 2.92 -7.39
C VAL A 354 -8.42 1.89 -7.86
N GLU A 355 -8.80 0.62 -7.98
CA GLU A 355 -7.90 -0.44 -8.43
C GLU A 355 -7.90 -0.64 -9.93
N LEU A 356 -8.97 -0.18 -10.60
CA LEU A 356 -9.20 -0.32 -12.04
C LEU A 356 -8.76 0.91 -12.84
N ILE A 357 -8.50 2.04 -12.17
CA ILE A 357 -8.06 3.28 -12.82
C ILE A 357 -6.56 3.49 -12.55
N PRO A 358 -5.77 3.89 -13.57
CA PRO A 358 -4.41 4.36 -13.34
C PRO A 358 -4.39 5.56 -12.40
N PRO A 359 -3.37 5.71 -11.55
CA PRO A 359 -3.11 6.99 -10.93
C PRO A 359 -2.81 8.04 -12.01
N ASP A 360 -3.30 9.26 -11.83
CA ASP A 360 -3.05 10.36 -12.77
C ASP A 360 -1.56 10.75 -12.74
N PRO A 361 -0.82 10.73 -13.88
CA PRO A 361 0.56 11.19 -13.91
C PRO A 361 0.72 12.65 -13.47
N ASP A 362 -0.30 13.49 -13.71
CA ASP A 362 -0.22 14.96 -13.60
C ASP A 362 -0.97 15.54 -12.39
N GLU A 363 -1.48 14.69 -11.47
CA GLU A 363 -1.93 15.16 -10.14
C GLU A 363 -0.69 15.63 -9.34
N ASP A 364 -0.26 16.87 -9.61
CA ASP A 364 0.67 17.63 -8.78
C ASP A 364 -0.02 18.02 -7.46
N TRP A 365 0.64 17.75 -6.34
CA TRP A 365 0.16 18.00 -4.97
C TRP A 365 0.46 19.42 -4.48
#